data_AF-A0A2M7QWN6-F1
#
_entry.id   AF-A0A2M7QWN6-F1
#
_cell.length_a   1.000
_cell.length_b   1.000
_cell.length_c   1.000
_cell.angle_alpha   90.00
_cell.angle_beta   90.00
_cell.angle_gamma   90.00
#
_symmetry.space_group_name_H-M   'P 1'
#
loop_
_entity.id
_entity.type
_entity.pdbx_description
1 polymer ?
#
loop_
_entity_poly.entity_id
_entity_poly.type
_entity_poly.pdbx_seq_one_letter_code
_entity_poly.pdbx_strand_id
1 'polypeptide(L)'
;MKTQALALKNRIFASGGTTTGVFGAVGSLHNVCHWLCMGVVSTLAIFGITTNVLPLMFLQTYQVYFWWMAVVFTALALYFYFKQKRHNTRDRNLRFINSGLLIFALPFSQIVDYMDFFRFTGGSLAIFGLFLLLFGKKFQSVYRSVVSVKEPQFRVSEAIPQVVGTTASIQFPKLTIQSTLFAIVIGGFLINQYFMYQMGIFDKMGTQRGSTATSAMKPLSQMKLSPFDVVLAKERMDKNNDGICDTCGMPLQTCIDSGQLDCNMANNSEAIGILGSQHIHADFKVYVNGQALDFAKPDYFMKSSFLHVDNNQNKDDASSVLHMHASNVPLWLFFRSLGMNLTKDSLTLADGIILKNENGNTLKFYVNGKKIDDLGTYV
;
A
#
# COMPACT_ATOMS: atom_id res chain seq x y z
N MET A 1 45.84 -6.78 -28.25
CA MET A 1 44.42 -7.18 -28.42
C MET A 1 43.91 -7.88 -27.17
N LYS A 2 43.38 -7.16 -26.15
CA LYS A 2 42.62 -7.78 -25.03
C LYS A 2 41.87 -6.79 -24.13
N THR A 3 41.63 -5.55 -24.57
CA THR A 3 40.93 -4.52 -23.78
C THR A 3 39.58 -4.08 -24.36
N GLN A 4 39.15 -4.62 -25.52
CA GLN A 4 37.86 -4.28 -26.13
C GLN A 4 36.75 -5.33 -25.91
N ALA A 5 37.08 -6.52 -25.39
CA ALA A 5 36.09 -7.58 -25.16
C ALA A 5 35.29 -7.44 -23.85
N LEU A 6 35.74 -6.62 -22.88
CA LEU A 6 35.04 -6.43 -21.60
C LEU A 6 34.00 -5.32 -21.63
N ALA A 7 34.11 -4.34 -22.55
CA ALA A 7 33.15 -3.24 -22.68
C ALA A 7 31.86 -3.64 -23.40
N LEU A 8 31.88 -4.72 -24.20
CA LEU A 8 30.71 -5.20 -24.94
C LEU A 8 29.76 -6.02 -24.05
N LYS A 9 30.26 -6.65 -22.97
CA LYS A 9 29.45 -7.46 -22.06
C LYS A 9 28.57 -6.60 -21.14
N ASN A 10 28.96 -5.35 -20.86
CA ASN A 10 28.16 -4.40 -20.07
C ASN A 10 27.14 -3.61 -20.91
N ARG A 11 27.21 -3.63 -22.24
CA ARG A 11 26.17 -3.04 -23.11
C ARG A 11 25.01 -3.98 -23.45
N ILE A 12 25.22 -5.30 -23.35
CA ILE A 12 24.17 -6.29 -23.64
C ILE A 12 23.23 -6.52 -22.44
N PHE A 13 23.66 -6.21 -21.21
CA PHE A 13 22.77 -6.16 -20.04
C PHE A 13 21.95 -4.88 -19.93
N ALA A 14 22.26 -3.84 -20.71
CA ALA A 14 21.46 -2.61 -20.79
C ALA A 14 20.36 -2.67 -21.88
N SER A 15 20.39 -3.67 -22.76
CA SER A 15 19.43 -3.83 -23.87
C SER A 15 18.43 -4.98 -23.70
N GLY A 16 18.46 -5.68 -22.56
CA GLY A 16 17.48 -6.73 -22.21
C GLY A 16 16.21 -6.21 -21.50
N GLY A 17 16.12 -4.91 -21.23
CA GLY A 17 15.02 -4.29 -20.49
C GLY A 17 13.87 -3.74 -21.35
N THR A 18 13.76 -4.11 -22.62
CA THR A 18 12.82 -3.47 -23.57
C THR A 18 11.48 -4.17 -23.78
N THR A 19 11.10 -5.17 -22.98
CA THR A 19 9.75 -5.80 -23.15
C THR A 19 8.93 -6.03 -21.88
N THR A 20 9.41 -5.65 -20.69
CA THR A 20 8.62 -5.73 -19.44
C THR A 20 8.32 -4.39 -18.77
N GLY A 21 8.82 -3.28 -19.32
CA GLY A 21 8.57 -1.92 -18.80
C GLY A 21 7.13 -1.40 -18.98
N VAL A 22 6.31 -2.04 -19.82
CA VAL A 22 4.93 -1.59 -20.09
C VAL A 22 3.90 -2.26 -19.16
N PHE A 23 4.24 -3.37 -18.49
CA PHE A 23 3.34 -4.08 -17.57
C PHE A 23 3.67 -3.92 -16.08
N GLY A 24 4.82 -3.35 -15.73
CA GLY A 24 5.17 -3.00 -14.33
C GLY A 24 4.32 -1.88 -13.73
N ALA A 25 3.55 -1.16 -14.55
CA ALA A 25 2.69 -0.05 -14.14
C ALA A 25 1.30 -0.48 -13.62
N VAL A 26 1.03 -1.79 -13.48
CA VAL A 26 -0.30 -2.29 -13.07
C VAL A 26 -0.40 -2.55 -11.54
N GLY A 27 0.71 -2.52 -10.80
CA GLY A 27 0.74 -2.86 -9.37
C GLY A 27 0.68 -1.68 -8.38
N SER A 28 0.82 -0.43 -8.83
CA SER A 28 0.83 0.75 -7.95
C SER A 28 0.02 1.89 -8.56
N LEU A 29 -1.28 1.66 -8.70
CA LEU A 29 -2.22 2.63 -9.30
C LEU A 29 -2.86 3.51 -8.21
N HIS A 30 -2.02 4.19 -7.41
CA HIS A 30 -2.48 5.13 -6.38
C HIS A 30 -2.11 6.56 -6.80
N ASN A 31 -3.14 7.34 -7.15
CA ASN A 31 -3.14 8.77 -7.48
C ASN A 31 -2.68 9.17 -8.90
N VAL A 32 -3.55 9.92 -9.60
CA VAL A 32 -3.29 10.54 -10.93
C VAL A 32 -2.05 11.46 -10.89
N CYS A 33 -1.85 12.15 -9.77
CA CYS A 33 -0.66 12.98 -9.54
C CYS A 33 0.62 12.15 -9.49
N HIS A 34 0.58 10.93 -8.95
CA HIS A 34 1.74 10.04 -8.92
C HIS A 34 2.05 9.50 -10.32
N TRP A 35 1.03 9.18 -11.13
CA TRP A 35 1.23 8.78 -12.54
C TRP A 35 1.85 9.88 -13.38
N LEU A 36 1.38 11.12 -13.22
CA LEU A 36 1.92 12.26 -13.96
C LEU A 36 3.36 12.56 -13.53
N CYS A 37 3.66 12.51 -12.22
CA CYS A 37 5.02 12.73 -11.69
C CYS A 37 5.98 11.61 -12.13
N MET A 38 5.58 10.34 -11.97
CA MET A 38 6.41 9.20 -12.39
C MET A 38 6.59 9.15 -13.91
N GLY A 39 5.57 9.54 -14.68
CA GLY A 39 5.65 9.66 -16.14
C GLY A 39 6.60 10.76 -16.59
N VAL A 40 6.53 11.94 -15.97
CA VAL A 40 7.45 13.06 -16.24
C VAL A 40 8.88 12.67 -15.85
N VAL A 41 9.10 12.16 -14.63
CA VAL A 41 10.42 11.71 -14.16
C VAL A 41 10.99 10.61 -15.07
N SER A 42 10.17 9.64 -15.49
CA SER A 42 10.61 8.60 -16.44
C SER A 42 11.00 9.18 -17.80
N THR A 43 10.31 10.21 -18.27
CA THR A 43 10.63 10.89 -19.55
C THR A 43 11.92 11.69 -19.43
N LEU A 44 12.13 12.41 -18.32
CA LEU A 44 13.39 13.13 -18.07
C LEU A 44 14.59 12.18 -17.89
N ALA A 45 14.37 11.00 -17.31
CA ALA A 45 15.40 9.96 -17.18
C ALA A 45 15.88 9.43 -18.54
N ILE A 46 15.01 9.39 -19.57
CA ILE A 46 15.41 9.04 -20.96
C ILE A 46 16.44 10.03 -21.51
N PHE A 47 16.37 11.30 -21.09
CA PHE A 47 17.32 12.35 -21.47
C PHE A 47 18.50 12.48 -20.49
N GLY A 48 18.69 11.51 -19.57
CA GLY A 48 19.79 11.50 -18.62
C GLY A 48 19.66 12.50 -17.47
N ILE A 49 18.46 13.07 -17.28
CA ILE A 49 18.18 14.02 -16.20
C ILE A 49 17.58 13.26 -15.03
N THR A 50 18.38 13.04 -13.97
CA THR A 50 17.91 12.44 -12.72
C THR A 50 17.55 13.53 -11.72
N THR A 51 16.26 13.74 -11.46
CA THR A 51 15.79 14.67 -10.42
C THR A 51 15.50 13.91 -9.13
N ASN A 52 15.91 14.44 -7.98
CA ASN A 52 15.44 13.99 -6.67
C ASN A 52 13.91 14.08 -6.62
N VAL A 53 13.24 13.01 -6.18
CA VAL A 53 11.85 12.63 -6.50
C VAL A 53 10.73 13.59 -6.01
N LEU A 54 11.02 14.77 -5.44
CA LEU A 54 10.03 15.51 -4.64
C LEU A 54 9.78 17.02 -4.92
N PRO A 55 9.81 17.57 -6.15
CA PRO A 55 9.31 18.94 -6.34
C PRO A 55 7.79 19.08 -6.15
N LEU A 56 7.03 17.99 -6.36
CA LEU A 56 5.56 18.01 -6.49
C LEU A 56 4.83 17.27 -5.37
N MET A 57 5.54 16.79 -4.34
CA MET A 57 4.92 16.04 -3.23
C MET A 57 3.92 16.90 -2.44
N PHE A 58 4.08 18.22 -2.43
CA PHE A 58 3.12 19.15 -1.82
C PHE A 58 1.72 19.07 -2.45
N LEU A 59 1.58 18.66 -3.73
CA LEU A 59 0.28 18.53 -4.38
C LEU A 59 -0.54 17.35 -3.83
N GLN A 60 0.10 16.37 -3.18
CA GLN A 60 -0.61 15.26 -2.54
C GLN A 60 -1.47 15.75 -1.38
N THR A 61 -1.01 16.76 -0.63
CA THR A 61 -1.82 17.43 0.41
C THR A 61 -3.10 18.00 -0.17
N TYR A 62 -3.08 18.42 -1.44
CA TYR A 62 -4.21 19.02 -2.12
C TYR A 62 -5.04 18.05 -2.98
N GLN A 63 -4.70 16.75 -3.00
CA GLN A 63 -5.31 15.77 -3.91
C GLN A 63 -6.84 15.68 -3.78
N VAL A 64 -7.36 15.82 -2.56
CA VAL A 64 -8.80 15.77 -2.28
C VAL A 64 -9.51 16.99 -2.87
N TYR A 65 -8.89 18.17 -2.81
CA TYR A 65 -9.46 19.39 -3.41
C TYR A 65 -9.50 19.29 -4.94
N PHE A 66 -8.44 18.80 -5.57
CA PHE A 66 -8.44 18.57 -7.03
C PHE A 66 -9.47 17.54 -7.45
N TRP A 67 -9.64 16.47 -6.66
CA TRP A 67 -10.67 15.47 -6.95
C TRP A 67 -12.08 16.07 -6.87
N TRP A 68 -12.38 16.87 -5.83
CA TRP A 68 -13.66 17.58 -5.75
C TRP A 68 -13.88 18.59 -6.88
N MET A 69 -12.84 19.30 -7.31
CA MET A 69 -12.92 20.15 -8.51
C MET A 69 -13.26 19.32 -9.75
N ALA A 70 -12.66 18.15 -9.91
CA ALA A 70 -12.97 17.24 -11.02
C ALA A 70 -14.41 16.71 -10.96
N VAL A 71 -14.95 16.43 -9.76
CA VAL A 71 -16.38 16.11 -9.57
C VAL A 71 -17.25 17.25 -10.07
N VAL A 72 -16.99 18.48 -9.63
CA VAL A 72 -17.76 19.67 -10.01
C VAL A 72 -17.72 19.90 -11.52
N PHE A 73 -16.54 19.85 -12.14
CA PHE A 73 -16.41 20.02 -13.59
C PHE A 73 -17.09 18.89 -14.37
N THR A 74 -17.01 17.65 -13.90
CA THR A 74 -17.70 16.52 -14.52
C THR A 74 -19.22 16.67 -14.41
N ALA A 75 -19.73 17.14 -13.27
CA ALA A 75 -21.14 17.42 -13.08
C ALA A 75 -21.65 18.55 -14.00
N LEU A 76 -20.88 19.65 -14.12
CA LEU A 76 -21.19 20.73 -15.05
C LEU A 76 -21.17 20.26 -16.51
N ALA A 77 -20.19 19.44 -16.89
CA ALA A 77 -20.10 18.86 -18.23
C ALA A 77 -21.29 17.93 -18.54
N LEU A 78 -21.79 17.19 -17.55
CA LEU A 78 -23.01 16.38 -17.66
C LEU A 78 -24.25 17.28 -17.79
N TYR A 79 -24.36 18.33 -16.99
CA TYR A 79 -25.47 19.29 -17.07
C TYR A 79 -25.58 19.92 -18.46
N PHE A 80 -24.48 20.43 -19.00
CA PHE A 80 -24.48 21.02 -20.35
C PHE A 80 -24.77 19.99 -21.44
N TYR A 81 -24.34 18.74 -21.26
CA TYR A 81 -24.68 17.67 -22.19
C TYR A 81 -26.18 17.45 -22.30
N PHE A 82 -26.87 17.32 -21.17
CA PHE A 82 -28.32 17.09 -21.16
C PHE A 82 -29.09 18.28 -21.71
N LYS A 83 -28.57 19.51 -21.56
CA LYS A 83 -29.18 20.72 -22.12
C LYS A 83 -28.94 20.88 -23.63
N GLN A 84 -27.97 20.18 -24.21
CA GLN A 84 -27.62 20.31 -25.62
C GLN A 84 -28.57 19.49 -26.51
N LYS A 85 -29.26 20.16 -27.45
CA LYS A 85 -30.19 19.50 -28.39
C LYS A 85 -29.52 18.57 -29.41
N ARG A 86 -28.21 18.71 -29.64
CA ARG A 86 -27.46 17.92 -30.62
C ARG A 86 -26.22 17.32 -29.98
N HIS A 87 -26.20 16.01 -29.83
CA HIS A 87 -25.10 15.30 -29.17
C HIS A 87 -24.00 14.91 -30.17
N ASN A 88 -22.77 15.31 -29.88
CA ASN A 88 -21.60 14.84 -30.59
C ASN A 88 -21.12 13.50 -29.99
N THR A 89 -20.81 12.52 -30.84
CA THR A 89 -20.29 11.22 -30.44
C THR A 89 -18.95 11.35 -29.70
N ARG A 90 -18.11 12.31 -30.11
CA ARG A 90 -16.80 12.54 -29.47
C ARG A 90 -16.96 13.01 -28.02
N ASP A 91 -17.86 13.96 -27.79
CA ASP A 91 -18.11 14.52 -26.46
C ASP A 91 -18.71 13.46 -25.52
N ARG A 92 -19.53 12.56 -26.06
CA ARG A 92 -20.08 11.42 -25.31
C ARG A 92 -18.99 10.45 -24.88
N ASN A 93 -18.05 10.13 -25.76
CA ASN A 93 -16.96 9.22 -25.46
C ASN A 93 -15.99 9.83 -24.43
N LEU A 94 -15.67 11.13 -24.56
CA LEU A 94 -14.83 11.84 -23.60
C LEU A 94 -15.42 11.88 -22.19
N ARG A 95 -16.76 11.99 -22.06
CA ARG A 95 -17.41 11.90 -20.74
C ARG A 95 -17.25 10.54 -20.09
N PHE A 96 -17.37 9.44 -20.83
CA PHE A 96 -17.11 8.10 -20.28
C PHE A 96 -15.67 7.98 -19.75
N ILE A 97 -14.71 8.56 -20.46
CA ILE A 97 -13.31 8.62 -20.02
C ILE A 97 -13.20 9.43 -18.72
N ASN A 98 -13.73 10.66 -18.69
CA ASN A 98 -13.63 11.53 -17.53
C ASN A 98 -14.33 10.94 -16.29
N SER A 99 -15.52 10.39 -16.44
CA SER A 99 -16.25 9.71 -15.36
C SER A 99 -15.51 8.45 -14.90
N GLY A 100 -14.95 7.66 -15.83
CA GLY A 100 -14.16 6.48 -15.49
C GLY A 100 -12.90 6.83 -14.70
N LEU A 101 -12.15 7.83 -15.15
CA LEU A 101 -10.95 8.33 -14.44
C LEU A 101 -11.29 8.92 -13.07
N LEU A 102 -12.43 9.60 -12.93
CA LEU A 102 -12.87 10.17 -11.65
C LEU A 102 -13.19 9.08 -10.61
N ILE A 103 -13.88 8.02 -11.03
CA ILE A 103 -14.18 6.85 -10.19
C ILE A 103 -12.91 6.06 -9.87
N PHE A 104 -12.04 5.90 -10.87
CA PHE A 104 -10.76 5.22 -10.70
C PHE A 104 -9.84 5.93 -9.69
N ALA A 105 -9.87 7.25 -9.67
CA ALA A 105 -9.00 8.11 -8.85
C ALA A 105 -9.60 8.51 -7.49
N LEU A 106 -10.53 7.72 -6.94
CA LEU A 106 -11.13 7.99 -5.63
C LEU A 106 -10.05 8.09 -4.52
N PRO A 107 -9.92 9.23 -3.81
CA PRO A 107 -8.83 9.47 -2.87
C PRO A 107 -9.16 9.09 -1.42
N PHE A 108 -10.24 8.35 -1.17
CA PHE A 108 -10.75 8.10 0.19
C PHE A 108 -10.20 6.80 0.78
N SER A 109 -9.49 6.91 1.91
CA SER A 109 -8.92 5.79 2.66
C SER A 109 -9.93 5.01 3.50
N GLN A 110 -11.16 5.50 3.66
CA GLN A 110 -12.21 4.82 4.44
C GLN A 110 -12.91 3.69 3.69
N ILE A 111 -12.68 3.56 2.39
CA ILE A 111 -13.30 2.55 1.51
C ILE A 111 -12.26 1.62 0.88
N VAL A 112 -11.13 1.41 1.54
CA VAL A 112 -9.98 0.64 1.03
C VAL A 112 -10.39 -0.77 0.60
N ASP A 113 -11.27 -1.42 1.36
CA ASP A 113 -11.76 -2.79 1.07
C ASP A 113 -12.56 -2.85 -0.25
N TYR A 114 -13.12 -1.73 -0.69
CA TYR A 114 -13.88 -1.59 -1.94
C TYR A 114 -13.09 -0.89 -3.04
N MET A 115 -11.85 -0.49 -2.78
CA MET A 115 -11.08 0.35 -3.70
C MET A 115 -10.76 -0.40 -5.00
N ASP A 116 -10.57 -1.73 -4.94
CA ASP A 116 -10.38 -2.58 -6.11
C ASP A 116 -11.64 -2.61 -7.00
N PHE A 117 -12.84 -2.60 -6.40
CA PHE A 117 -14.09 -2.50 -7.14
C PHE A 117 -14.21 -1.17 -7.89
N PHE A 118 -13.92 -0.05 -7.23
CA PHE A 118 -13.97 1.27 -7.87
C PHE A 118 -12.93 1.43 -8.97
N ARG A 119 -11.72 0.89 -8.78
CA ARG A 119 -10.67 0.88 -9.81
C ARG A 119 -11.06 0.05 -11.01
N PHE A 120 -11.59 -1.14 -10.77
CA PHE A 120 -12.02 -2.01 -11.85
C PHE A 120 -13.16 -1.38 -12.66
N THR A 121 -14.18 -0.86 -11.97
CA THR A 121 -15.35 -0.23 -12.61
C THR A 121 -14.97 1.06 -13.34
N GLY A 122 -14.23 1.96 -12.69
CA GLY A 122 -13.75 3.20 -13.29
C GLY A 122 -12.78 2.97 -14.45
N GLY A 123 -11.84 2.05 -14.29
CA GLY A 123 -10.87 1.66 -15.33
C GLY A 123 -11.56 1.04 -16.55
N SER A 124 -12.51 0.14 -16.34
CA SER A 124 -13.32 -0.45 -17.42
C SER A 124 -14.11 0.60 -18.19
N LEU A 125 -14.69 1.58 -17.49
CA LEU A 125 -15.43 2.68 -18.11
C LEU A 125 -14.51 3.60 -18.93
N ALA A 126 -13.31 3.88 -18.43
CA ALA A 126 -12.32 4.69 -19.14
C ALA A 126 -11.78 3.99 -20.39
N ILE A 127 -11.45 2.69 -20.29
CA ILE A 127 -11.01 1.86 -21.42
C ILE A 127 -12.12 1.77 -22.48
N PHE A 128 -13.37 1.57 -22.05
CA PHE A 128 -14.52 1.56 -22.96
C PHE A 128 -14.67 2.90 -23.69
N GLY A 129 -14.59 4.02 -22.97
CA GLY A 129 -14.62 5.35 -23.57
C GLY A 129 -13.48 5.59 -24.57
N LEU A 130 -12.26 5.15 -24.24
CA LEU A 130 -11.09 5.25 -25.11
C LEU A 130 -11.25 4.39 -26.37
N PHE A 131 -11.75 3.17 -26.21
CA PHE A 131 -12.05 2.27 -27.32
C PHE A 131 -13.06 2.89 -28.29
N LEU A 132 -14.15 3.47 -27.78
CA LEU A 132 -15.14 4.18 -28.59
C LEU A 132 -14.56 5.41 -29.29
N LEU A 133 -13.62 6.10 -28.65
CA LEU A 133 -12.96 7.28 -29.23
C LEU A 133 -12.04 6.90 -30.40
N LEU A 134 -11.26 5.82 -30.26
CA LEU A 134 -10.28 5.38 -31.27
C LEU A 134 -10.91 4.56 -32.40
N PHE A 135 -11.81 3.63 -32.08
CA PHE A 135 -12.34 2.64 -33.04
C PHE A 135 -13.80 2.88 -33.44
N GLY A 136 -14.50 3.81 -32.77
CA GLY A 136 -15.93 4.06 -33.02
C GLY A 136 -16.25 4.45 -34.46
N LYS A 137 -15.37 5.18 -35.15
CA LYS A 137 -15.56 5.57 -36.56
C LYS A 137 -15.35 4.41 -37.55
N LYS A 138 -14.40 3.50 -37.28
CA LYS A 138 -14.11 2.34 -38.14
C LYS A 138 -15.25 1.33 -38.15
N PHE A 139 -15.95 1.17 -37.04
CA PHE A 139 -17.12 0.28 -36.97
C PHE A 139 -18.36 0.85 -37.66
N GLN A 140 -18.50 2.18 -37.69
CA GLN A 140 -19.64 2.83 -38.35
C GLN A 140 -19.59 2.68 -39.88
N SER A 141 -18.39 2.59 -40.48
CA SER A 141 -18.26 2.34 -41.94
C SER A 141 -18.56 0.90 -42.32
N VAL A 142 -18.22 -0.08 -41.47
CA VAL A 142 -18.58 -1.49 -41.68
C VAL A 142 -20.10 -1.67 -41.67
N TYR A 143 -20.82 -0.94 -40.81
CA TYR A 143 -22.28 -1.00 -40.73
C TYR A 143 -23.01 -0.29 -41.88
N ARG A 144 -22.43 0.79 -42.44
CA ARG A 144 -23.07 1.53 -43.54
C ARG A 144 -23.03 0.78 -44.88
N SER A 145 -22.13 -0.19 -45.02
CA SER A 145 -22.04 -1.01 -46.24
C SER A 145 -23.18 -2.03 -46.39
N VAL A 146 -23.89 -2.36 -45.30
CA VAL A 146 -24.97 -3.37 -45.31
C VAL A 146 -26.35 -2.76 -45.55
N VAL A 147 -26.47 -1.42 -45.57
CA VAL A 147 -27.72 -0.71 -45.87
C VAL A 147 -27.53 0.18 -47.10
N SER A 148 -27.21 -0.43 -48.23
CA SER A 148 -27.59 0.12 -49.53
C SER A 148 -28.92 -0.52 -49.92
N VAL A 149 -30.03 0.09 -49.48
CA VAL A 149 -31.36 -0.31 -49.93
C VAL A 149 -31.48 0.15 -51.38
N LYS A 150 -31.45 -0.83 -52.29
CA LYS A 150 -31.85 -0.67 -53.69
C LYS A 150 -33.33 -0.25 -53.67
N GLU A 151 -33.63 0.96 -54.13
CA GLU A 151 -35.01 1.40 -54.37
C GLU A 151 -35.73 0.41 -55.29
N PRO A 152 -36.91 -0.11 -54.92
CA PRO A 152 -37.83 -0.67 -55.88
C PRO A 152 -38.89 0.37 -56.23
N GLN A 153 -39.05 0.56 -57.54
CA GLN A 153 -40.11 1.32 -58.15
C GLN A 153 -41.48 0.65 -57.98
N PHE A 154 -42.50 1.49 -57.76
CA PHE A 154 -43.88 1.40 -58.29
C PHE A 154 -44.75 0.17 -57.94
N ARG A 155 -45.90 0.39 -57.25
CA ARG A 155 -47.25 0.51 -57.85
C ARG A 155 -48.35 0.51 -56.76
N VAL A 156 -49.39 1.32 -56.99
CA VAL A 156 -50.61 1.51 -56.18
C VAL A 156 -51.57 0.32 -56.28
N SER A 157 -52.20 -0.09 -55.16
CA SER A 157 -53.58 -0.61 -55.13
C SER A 157 -54.14 -0.64 -53.70
N GLU A 158 -55.42 -0.26 -53.55
CA GLU A 158 -56.20 -0.09 -52.32
C GLU A 158 -56.75 -1.40 -51.74
N ALA A 159 -56.90 -1.47 -50.41
CA ALA A 159 -58.09 -1.99 -49.68
C ALA A 159 -57.89 -1.93 -48.14
N ILE A 160 -58.96 -1.61 -47.41
CA ILE A 160 -59.04 -1.34 -45.96
C ILE A 160 -59.38 -2.64 -45.14
N PRO A 161 -59.55 -2.63 -43.80
CA PRO A 161 -58.61 -3.14 -42.80
C PRO A 161 -59.08 -4.43 -42.10
N GLN A 162 -58.16 -5.18 -41.48
CA GLN A 162 -58.49 -6.23 -40.51
C GLN A 162 -57.65 -6.03 -39.24
N VAL A 163 -58.36 -5.72 -38.14
CA VAL A 163 -57.85 -5.62 -36.78
C VAL A 163 -57.62 -7.04 -36.26
N VAL A 164 -56.37 -7.44 -36.08
CA VAL A 164 -56.03 -8.68 -35.37
C VAL A 164 -54.80 -8.46 -34.49
N GLY A 165 -55.02 -8.54 -33.18
CA GLY A 165 -54.10 -9.00 -32.14
C GLY A 165 -52.67 -8.44 -32.15
N THR A 166 -52.45 -7.31 -31.48
CA THR A 166 -51.12 -6.93 -30.98
C THR A 166 -50.70 -7.84 -29.83
N THR A 167 -50.14 -9.01 -30.15
CA THR A 167 -49.21 -9.66 -29.22
C THR A 167 -47.92 -8.84 -29.25
N ALA A 168 -47.75 -7.97 -28.25
CA ALA A 168 -46.48 -7.32 -27.99
C ALA A 168 -45.47 -8.40 -27.55
N SER A 169 -44.84 -9.08 -28.52
CA SER A 169 -43.61 -9.80 -28.24
C SER A 169 -42.58 -8.74 -27.86
N ILE A 170 -42.18 -8.72 -26.59
CA ILE A 170 -41.02 -7.97 -26.13
C ILE A 170 -39.81 -8.55 -26.88
N GLN A 171 -39.51 -7.98 -28.05
CA GLN A 171 -38.26 -8.22 -28.73
C GLN A 171 -37.19 -7.50 -27.93
N PHE A 172 -36.50 -8.25 -27.07
CA PHE A 172 -35.26 -7.76 -26.48
C PHE A 172 -34.34 -7.32 -27.64
N PRO A 173 -33.81 -6.08 -27.62
CA PRO A 173 -32.89 -5.64 -28.64
C PRO A 173 -31.73 -6.64 -28.70
N LYS A 174 -31.40 -7.11 -29.91
CA LYS A 174 -30.25 -8.01 -30.13
C LYS A 174 -29.06 -7.44 -29.38
N LEU A 175 -28.63 -8.14 -28.32
CA LEU A 175 -27.48 -7.77 -27.52
C LEU A 175 -26.30 -7.62 -28.48
N THR A 176 -25.89 -6.39 -28.75
CA THR A 176 -24.72 -6.10 -29.57
C THR A 176 -23.51 -6.73 -28.90
N ILE A 177 -22.57 -7.25 -29.69
CA ILE A 177 -21.33 -7.89 -29.23
C ILE A 177 -20.58 -7.05 -28.17
N GLN A 178 -20.78 -5.73 -28.17
CA GLN A 178 -20.26 -4.78 -27.18
C GLN A 178 -20.89 -4.91 -25.78
N SER A 179 -22.19 -5.22 -25.68
CA SER A 179 -22.89 -5.48 -24.41
C SER A 179 -22.55 -6.85 -23.85
N THR A 180 -22.31 -7.84 -24.72
CA THR A 180 -21.95 -9.20 -24.32
C THR A 180 -20.55 -9.24 -23.69
N LEU A 181 -19.57 -8.52 -24.26
CA LEU A 181 -18.22 -8.46 -23.70
C LEU A 181 -18.20 -7.80 -22.32
N PHE A 182 -18.96 -6.72 -22.13
CA PHE A 182 -19.08 -6.03 -20.85
C PHE A 182 -19.79 -6.89 -19.79
N ALA A 183 -20.83 -7.61 -20.18
CA ALA A 183 -21.53 -8.57 -19.32
C ALA A 183 -20.64 -9.77 -18.96
N ILE A 184 -19.79 -10.25 -19.87
CA ILE A 184 -18.83 -11.33 -19.61
C ILE A 184 -17.72 -10.87 -18.65
N VAL A 185 -17.21 -9.64 -18.81
CA VAL A 185 -16.15 -9.11 -17.95
C VAL A 185 -16.67 -8.84 -16.53
N ILE A 186 -17.85 -8.21 -16.39
CA ILE A 186 -18.46 -7.96 -15.08
C ILE A 186 -18.97 -9.27 -14.47
N GLY A 187 -19.63 -10.13 -15.25
CA GLY A 187 -20.13 -11.42 -14.81
C GLY A 187 -18.99 -12.34 -14.37
N GLY A 188 -17.91 -12.42 -15.14
CA GLY A 188 -16.71 -13.18 -14.80
C GLY A 188 -16.03 -12.66 -13.54
N PHE A 189 -15.97 -11.34 -13.35
CA PHE A 189 -15.44 -10.75 -12.12
C PHE A 189 -16.32 -11.03 -10.90
N LEU A 190 -17.64 -10.91 -11.01
CA LEU A 190 -18.57 -11.19 -9.91
C LEU A 190 -18.57 -12.68 -9.53
N ILE A 191 -18.48 -13.57 -10.53
CA ILE A 191 -18.31 -15.01 -10.32
C ILE A 191 -16.97 -15.31 -9.65
N ASN A 192 -15.88 -14.65 -10.07
CA ASN A 192 -14.57 -14.77 -9.45
C ASN A 192 -14.57 -14.28 -7.98
N GLN A 193 -15.21 -13.13 -7.70
CA GLN A 193 -15.37 -12.63 -6.33
C GLN A 193 -16.23 -13.56 -5.46
N TYR A 194 -17.29 -14.14 -6.03
CA TYR A 194 -18.12 -15.14 -5.37
C TYR A 194 -17.32 -16.42 -5.05
N PHE A 195 -16.48 -16.90 -5.97
CA PHE A 195 -15.60 -18.05 -5.72
C PHE A 195 -14.54 -17.75 -4.65
N MET A 196 -13.93 -16.56 -4.67
CA MET A 196 -12.98 -16.13 -3.64
C MET A 196 -13.63 -16.08 -2.25
N TYR A 197 -14.88 -15.65 -2.16
CA TYR A 197 -15.68 -15.65 -0.93
C TYR A 197 -16.03 -17.08 -0.46
N GLN A 198 -16.45 -17.96 -1.37
CA GLN A 198 -16.80 -19.37 -1.08
C GLN A 198 -15.59 -20.23 -0.67
N MET A 199 -14.42 -20.01 -1.26
CA MET A 199 -13.22 -20.81 -0.99
C MET A 199 -12.49 -20.48 0.32
N GLY A 200 -13.02 -19.56 1.16
CA GLY A 200 -12.43 -19.25 2.47
C GLY A 200 -10.99 -18.72 2.41
N ILE A 201 -10.61 -18.10 1.29
CA ILE A 201 -9.23 -17.65 1.03
C ILE A 201 -8.80 -16.49 1.95
N PHE A 202 -9.74 -15.83 2.62
CA PHE A 202 -9.43 -14.82 3.63
C PHE A 202 -8.77 -15.39 4.90
N ASP A 203 -8.92 -16.68 5.19
CA ASP A 203 -8.31 -17.30 6.38
C ASP A 203 -6.90 -17.88 6.13
N LYS A 204 -6.45 -17.96 4.86
CA LYS A 204 -5.18 -18.65 4.50
C LYS A 204 -4.21 -17.86 3.62
N MET A 205 -4.44 -16.58 3.36
CA MET A 205 -3.47 -15.68 2.71
C MET A 205 -2.88 -14.63 3.68
N GLY A 206 -2.54 -15.07 4.89
CA GLY A 206 -1.78 -14.30 5.88
C GLY A 206 -0.27 -14.47 5.76
N THR A 207 0.29 -14.63 4.56
CA THR A 207 1.75 -14.62 4.37
C THR A 207 2.08 -14.27 2.93
N GLN A 208 2.99 -13.30 2.74
CA GLN A 208 3.48 -12.79 1.45
C GLN A 208 2.53 -11.79 0.74
N ARG A 209 2.40 -10.57 1.30
CA ARG A 209 2.01 -9.39 0.51
C ARG A 209 3.18 -8.41 0.54
N GLY A 210 3.95 -8.38 -0.56
CA GLY A 210 4.93 -7.33 -0.83
C GLY A 210 4.20 -6.00 -0.94
N SER A 211 4.47 -5.09 -0.01
CA SER A 211 3.77 -3.82 0.13
C SER A 211 4.54 -2.71 -0.58
N THR A 212 4.20 -2.46 -1.85
CA THR A 212 4.36 -1.14 -2.47
C THR A 212 3.21 -0.26 -2.00
N ALA A 213 3.46 0.67 -1.07
CA ALA A 213 2.49 1.66 -0.65
C ALA A 213 3.16 3.01 -0.37
N THR A 214 2.77 4.04 -1.12
CA THR A 214 2.94 5.44 -0.74
C THR A 214 1.60 6.16 -0.73
N SER A 215 1.43 7.00 0.29
CA SER A 215 0.54 8.17 0.38
C SER A 215 -0.90 7.96 0.89
N ALA A 216 -0.99 7.45 2.10
CA ALA A 216 -1.59 8.12 3.27
C ALA A 216 -1.27 7.22 4.45
N MET A 217 -0.31 7.62 5.27
CA MET A 217 0.20 6.79 6.37
C MET A 217 -0.90 6.63 7.41
N LYS A 218 -1.77 5.63 7.20
CA LYS A 218 -2.43 4.96 8.31
C LYS A 218 -1.26 4.52 9.21
N PRO A 219 -1.22 4.93 10.48
CA PRO A 219 -0.07 4.64 11.31
C PRO A 219 0.12 3.13 11.29
N LEU A 220 1.31 2.68 10.88
CA LEU A 220 1.61 1.26 10.66
C LEU A 220 1.37 0.43 11.94
N SER A 221 1.31 1.13 13.07
CA SER A 221 0.80 0.67 14.36
C SER A 221 -0.16 1.70 14.95
N GLN A 222 -1.26 1.26 15.58
CA GLN A 222 -2.09 2.15 16.42
C GLN A 222 -1.36 2.60 17.70
N MET A 223 -0.30 1.89 18.08
CA MET A 223 0.56 2.23 19.21
C MET A 223 1.54 3.33 18.82
N LYS A 224 1.81 4.23 19.76
CA LYS A 224 2.78 5.32 19.63
C LYS A 224 4.07 4.94 20.36
N LEU A 225 5.19 5.47 19.88
CA LEU A 225 6.45 5.38 20.60
C LEU A 225 6.32 6.05 21.96
N SER A 226 6.91 5.43 22.98
CA SER A 226 7.01 6.05 24.30
C SER A 226 7.99 7.22 24.25
N PRO A 227 7.98 8.13 25.25
CA PRO A 227 9.00 9.18 25.33
C PRO A 227 10.43 8.64 25.31
N PHE A 228 10.67 7.48 25.93
CA PHE A 228 11.95 6.79 25.89
C PHE A 228 12.30 6.35 24.47
N ASP A 229 11.36 5.70 23.77
CA ASP A 229 11.59 5.22 22.41
C ASP A 229 11.87 6.36 21.42
N VAL A 230 11.21 7.52 21.59
CA VAL A 230 11.46 8.70 20.74
C VAL A 230 12.89 9.21 20.90
N VAL A 231 13.40 9.26 22.12
CA VAL A 231 14.80 9.67 22.39
C VAL A 231 15.75 8.64 21.81
N LEU A 232 15.50 7.36 22.03
CA LEU A 232 16.34 6.29 21.52
C LEU A 232 16.33 6.22 19.98
N ALA A 233 15.19 6.47 19.34
CA ALA A 233 15.07 6.56 17.88
C ALA A 233 15.96 7.68 17.32
N LYS A 234 16.01 8.85 17.98
CA LYS A 234 16.91 9.95 17.62
C LYS A 234 18.37 9.52 17.71
N GLU A 235 18.78 8.95 18.85
CA GLU A 235 20.16 8.48 19.06
C GLU A 235 20.61 7.45 18.02
N ARG A 236 19.68 6.61 17.54
CA ARG A 236 19.99 5.50 16.63
C ARG A 236 19.95 5.89 15.16
N MET A 237 19.02 6.77 14.78
CA MET A 237 18.76 7.11 13.38
C MET A 237 19.29 8.49 12.95
N ASP A 238 19.59 9.40 13.87
CA ASP A 238 20.03 10.78 13.60
C ASP A 238 21.23 11.13 14.50
N LYS A 239 22.39 10.56 14.18
CA LYS A 239 23.61 10.68 14.99
C LYS A 239 24.25 12.06 14.89
N ASN A 240 24.04 12.75 13.78
CA ASN A 240 24.55 14.11 13.56
C ASN A 240 23.55 15.19 14.01
N ASN A 241 22.33 14.80 14.42
CA ASN A 241 21.28 15.65 14.96
C ASN A 241 20.85 16.75 13.96
N ASP A 242 20.73 16.40 12.68
CA ASP A 242 20.27 17.29 11.61
C ASP A 242 18.76 17.14 11.31
N GLY A 243 18.08 16.22 12.01
CA GLY A 243 16.66 15.93 11.83
C GLY A 243 16.36 15.02 10.64
N ILE A 244 17.38 14.43 10.02
CA ILE A 244 17.30 13.49 8.90
C ILE A 244 17.78 12.13 9.38
N CYS A 245 17.13 11.07 8.92
CA CYS A 245 17.60 9.72 9.20
C CYS A 245 18.86 9.42 8.39
N ASP A 246 19.97 9.15 9.08
CA ASP A 246 21.28 8.80 8.52
C ASP A 246 21.23 7.59 7.57
N THR A 247 20.26 6.69 7.76
CA THR A 247 20.15 5.44 6.98
C THR A 247 19.36 5.62 5.68
N CYS A 248 18.25 6.38 5.71
CA CYS A 248 17.35 6.49 4.54
C CYS A 248 17.25 7.89 3.93
N GLY A 249 17.84 8.92 4.56
CA GLY A 249 17.80 10.30 4.08
C GLY A 249 16.41 10.96 4.15
N MET A 250 15.43 10.35 4.82
CA MET A 250 14.12 10.94 5.07
C MET A 250 14.13 11.76 6.36
N PRO A 251 13.21 12.73 6.54
CA PRO A 251 13.03 13.40 7.82
C PRO A 251 12.83 12.38 8.95
N LEU A 252 13.58 12.53 10.05
CA LEU A 252 13.56 11.60 11.17
C LEU A 252 12.14 11.41 11.74
N GLN A 253 11.37 12.50 11.80
CA GLN A 253 9.99 12.45 12.30
C GLN A 253 9.11 11.50 11.48
N THR A 254 9.35 11.37 10.17
CA THR A 254 8.62 10.41 9.33
C THR A 254 8.89 8.97 9.74
N CYS A 255 10.11 8.65 10.18
CA CYS A 255 10.44 7.33 10.71
C CYS A 255 9.77 7.12 12.08
N ILE A 256 9.84 8.10 12.98
CA ILE A 256 9.20 8.03 14.31
C ILE A 256 7.68 7.84 14.19
N ASP A 257 7.02 8.64 13.35
CA ASP A 257 5.56 8.58 13.12
C ASP A 257 5.11 7.24 12.52
N SER A 258 6.03 6.53 11.86
CA SER A 258 5.80 5.20 11.31
C SER A 258 5.89 4.07 12.32
N GLY A 259 6.35 4.35 13.55
CA GLY A 259 6.61 3.32 14.56
C GLY A 259 8.02 2.73 14.50
N GLN A 260 9.00 3.42 13.93
CA GLN A 260 10.37 2.90 13.77
C GLN A 260 11.30 3.37 14.89
N LEU A 261 11.96 2.41 15.55
CA LEU A 261 13.09 2.65 16.47
C LEU A 261 14.44 2.58 15.75
N ASP A 262 14.49 1.73 14.71
CA ASP A 262 15.56 1.63 13.73
C ASP A 262 14.99 1.86 12.33
N CYS A 263 15.82 2.33 11.41
CA CYS A 263 15.39 2.45 10.03
C CYS A 263 15.33 1.05 9.38
N ASN A 264 14.12 0.58 9.06
CA ASN A 264 13.86 -0.70 8.40
C ASN A 264 14.00 -0.63 6.86
N MET A 265 14.50 0.48 6.33
CA MET A 265 14.81 0.64 4.91
C MET A 265 16.19 0.05 4.58
N ALA A 266 16.55 0.03 3.28
CA ALA A 266 17.88 -0.38 2.80
C ALA A 266 18.31 -1.82 3.14
N ASN A 267 17.36 -2.76 3.26
CA ASN A 267 17.61 -4.18 3.58
C ASN A 267 18.36 -4.38 4.91
N ASN A 268 18.11 -3.51 5.90
CA ASN A 268 18.68 -3.68 7.23
C ASN A 268 18.00 -4.83 7.98
N SER A 269 18.52 -6.05 7.84
CA SER A 269 17.98 -7.25 8.49
C SER A 269 18.17 -7.26 10.01
N GLU A 270 19.05 -6.42 10.53
CA GLU A 270 19.33 -6.31 11.97
C GLU A 270 18.49 -5.21 12.64
N ALA A 271 17.72 -4.43 11.86
CA ALA A 271 16.85 -3.39 12.40
C ALA A 271 15.78 -3.99 13.31
N ILE A 272 15.52 -3.32 14.44
CA ILE A 272 14.32 -3.58 15.22
C ILE A 272 13.11 -3.36 14.32
N GLY A 273 12.17 -4.30 14.31
CA GLY A 273 10.97 -4.24 13.49
C GLY A 273 10.09 -3.06 13.85
N ILE A 274 9.18 -2.70 12.95
CA ILE A 274 8.24 -1.60 13.18
C ILE A 274 7.34 -1.95 14.37
N LEU A 275 7.04 -0.97 15.23
CA LEU A 275 6.10 -1.14 16.33
C LEU A 275 4.77 -1.71 15.81
N GLY A 276 4.17 -2.64 16.55
CA GLY A 276 3.00 -3.41 16.18
C GLY A 276 3.22 -4.54 15.15
N SER A 277 4.44 -4.75 14.65
CA SER A 277 4.73 -5.81 13.67
C SER A 277 4.61 -7.23 14.23
N GLN A 278 4.69 -7.39 15.55
CA GLN A 278 4.56 -8.66 16.25
C GLN A 278 3.98 -8.42 17.65
N HIS A 279 3.34 -9.42 18.25
CA HIS A 279 2.89 -9.35 19.64
C HIS A 279 3.15 -10.70 20.32
N ILE A 280 4.11 -10.72 21.25
CA ILE A 280 4.54 -11.94 21.96
C ILE A 280 4.65 -11.64 23.45
N HIS A 281 4.33 -12.64 24.26
CA HIS A 281 4.51 -12.64 25.71
C HIS A 281 5.53 -13.70 26.13
N ALA A 282 6.32 -13.40 27.16
CA ALA A 282 7.25 -14.34 27.74
C ALA A 282 7.34 -14.16 29.26
N ASP A 283 7.24 -15.26 30.02
CA ASP A 283 7.54 -15.25 31.45
C ASP A 283 9.02 -14.98 31.67
N PHE A 284 9.35 -14.12 32.63
CA PHE A 284 10.75 -13.80 32.93
C PHE A 284 10.98 -13.59 34.42
N LYS A 285 12.25 -13.76 34.82
CA LYS A 285 12.71 -13.45 36.17
C LYS A 285 14.17 -13.09 36.19
N VAL A 286 14.51 -12.04 36.93
CA VAL A 286 15.89 -11.58 37.09
C VAL A 286 16.28 -11.74 38.56
N TYR A 287 17.42 -12.39 38.78
CA TYR A 287 17.99 -12.58 40.11
C TYR A 287 19.33 -11.87 40.21
N VAL A 288 19.50 -11.08 41.26
CA VAL A 288 20.75 -10.40 41.61
C VAL A 288 21.16 -10.86 42.99
N ASN A 289 22.35 -11.44 43.13
CA ASN A 289 22.88 -11.94 44.41
C ASN A 289 21.89 -12.86 45.16
N GLY A 290 21.16 -13.70 44.43
CA GLY A 290 20.16 -14.62 44.97
C GLY A 290 18.78 -14.00 45.27
N GLN A 291 18.63 -12.69 45.15
CA GLN A 291 17.36 -11.99 45.36
C GLN A 291 16.68 -11.71 44.02
N ALA A 292 15.38 -11.97 43.93
CA ALA A 292 14.59 -11.64 42.75
C ALA A 292 14.35 -10.13 42.69
N LEU A 293 14.61 -9.52 41.54
CA LEU A 293 14.21 -8.14 41.30
C LEU A 293 12.69 -8.04 41.19
N ASP A 294 12.14 -7.02 41.84
CA ASP A 294 10.72 -6.71 41.79
C ASP A 294 10.43 -5.69 40.69
N PHE A 295 9.78 -6.17 39.63
CA PHE A 295 9.36 -5.36 38.49
C PHE A 295 7.93 -4.82 38.63
N ALA A 296 7.19 -5.17 39.68
CA ALA A 296 5.81 -4.72 39.93
C ALA A 296 5.75 -3.30 40.50
N LYS A 297 6.50 -2.37 39.90
CA LYS A 297 6.61 -0.97 40.33
C LYS A 297 6.10 -0.03 39.24
N PRO A 298 5.31 1.01 39.58
CA PRO A 298 4.86 2.02 38.63
C PRO A 298 5.97 2.62 37.77
N ASP A 299 7.17 2.76 38.34
CA ASP A 299 8.34 3.29 37.65
C ASP A 299 8.92 2.34 36.58
N TYR A 300 8.42 1.12 36.44
CA TYR A 300 8.87 0.17 35.43
C TYR A 300 7.81 -0.19 34.39
N PHE A 301 6.56 0.22 34.60
CA PHE A 301 5.47 -0.11 33.68
C PHE A 301 5.58 0.66 32.37
N MET A 302 5.40 -0.06 31.26
CA MET A 302 5.20 0.49 29.90
C MET A 302 6.27 1.52 29.49
N LYS A 303 7.52 1.36 29.93
CA LYS A 303 8.60 2.33 29.64
C LYS A 303 9.01 2.37 28.17
N SER A 304 9.05 1.23 27.51
CA SER A 304 9.21 1.13 26.05
C SER A 304 7.95 0.54 25.44
N SER A 305 7.46 1.13 24.36
CA SER A 305 6.36 0.58 23.58
C SER A 305 6.75 -0.73 22.88
N PHE A 306 8.04 -1.02 22.71
CA PHE A 306 8.54 -2.23 22.03
C PHE A 306 8.67 -3.44 22.95
N LEU A 307 9.13 -3.23 24.19
CA LEU A 307 9.38 -4.29 25.16
C LEU A 307 9.18 -3.78 26.59
N HIS A 308 8.15 -4.23 27.29
CA HIS A 308 7.82 -3.73 28.64
C HIS A 308 7.15 -4.76 29.54
N VAL A 309 6.99 -4.37 30.80
CA VAL A 309 6.06 -5.00 31.76
C VAL A 309 4.84 -4.11 31.94
N ASP A 310 3.69 -4.70 32.19
CA ASP A 310 2.44 -3.97 32.42
C ASP A 310 2.12 -3.86 33.93
N ASN A 311 1.04 -3.14 34.23
CA ASN A 311 0.63 -2.65 35.54
C ASN A 311 -0.15 -3.67 36.39
N ASN A 312 -0.09 -4.97 36.06
CA ASN A 312 -0.80 -6.06 36.76
C ASN A 312 -2.33 -5.91 36.79
N GLN A 313 -2.94 -5.23 35.82
CA GLN A 313 -4.40 -5.14 35.77
C GLN A 313 -5.07 -6.51 35.64
N ASN A 314 -4.46 -7.42 34.88
CA ASN A 314 -4.92 -8.80 34.73
C ASN A 314 -3.74 -9.78 34.82
N LYS A 315 -4.05 -11.09 34.89
CA LYS A 315 -3.01 -12.15 34.91
C LYS A 315 -2.10 -12.13 33.69
N ASP A 316 -2.64 -11.77 32.52
CA ASP A 316 -1.89 -11.67 31.27
C ASP A 316 -1.04 -10.38 31.18
N ASP A 317 -1.29 -9.43 32.09
CA ASP A 317 -0.63 -8.13 32.19
C ASP A 317 0.26 -8.07 33.46
N ALA A 318 0.64 -9.23 33.99
CA ALA A 318 1.45 -9.32 35.18
C ALA A 318 2.88 -8.83 34.91
N SER A 319 3.51 -8.16 35.87
CA SER A 319 4.90 -7.67 35.75
C SER A 319 5.95 -8.79 35.78
N SER A 320 5.51 -10.05 35.90
CA SER A 320 6.31 -11.25 35.65
C SER A 320 6.31 -11.68 34.17
N VAL A 321 5.49 -11.04 33.34
CA VAL A 321 5.35 -11.28 31.90
C VAL A 321 5.95 -10.09 31.16
N LEU A 322 6.78 -10.39 30.17
CA LEU A 322 7.38 -9.42 29.27
C LEU A 322 6.55 -9.34 27.98
N HIS A 323 6.08 -8.14 27.65
CA HIS A 323 5.28 -7.85 26.46
C HIS A 323 6.16 -7.28 25.36
N MET A 324 6.24 -7.98 24.23
CA MET A 324 6.97 -7.54 23.04
C MET A 324 6.00 -7.17 21.93
N HIS A 325 6.11 -5.96 21.38
CA HIS A 325 5.22 -5.44 20.34
C HIS A 325 5.90 -5.18 19.00
N ALA A 326 7.07 -5.75 18.75
CA ALA A 326 7.68 -5.74 17.43
C ALA A 326 8.52 -6.99 17.20
N SER A 327 8.88 -7.21 15.94
CA SER A 327 9.85 -8.23 15.58
C SER A 327 11.28 -7.76 15.83
N ASN A 328 12.19 -8.70 16.02
CA ASN A 328 13.62 -8.43 16.19
C ASN A 328 13.97 -7.45 17.34
N VAL A 329 13.25 -7.52 18.46
CA VAL A 329 13.47 -6.63 19.61
C VAL A 329 14.49 -7.25 20.57
N PRO A 330 15.66 -6.64 20.76
CA PRO A 330 16.69 -7.21 21.61
C PRO A 330 16.37 -7.00 23.10
N LEU A 331 16.71 -7.98 23.93
CA LEU A 331 16.41 -7.97 25.37
C LEU A 331 17.04 -6.78 26.11
N TRP A 332 18.19 -6.26 25.66
CA TRP A 332 18.81 -5.09 26.28
C TRP A 332 17.89 -3.87 26.28
N LEU A 333 16.96 -3.76 25.33
CA LEU A 333 16.03 -2.63 25.21
C LEU A 333 15.16 -2.49 26.46
N PHE A 334 14.70 -3.63 27.01
CA PHE A 334 13.93 -3.66 28.24
C PHE A 334 14.74 -3.05 29.38
N PHE A 335 15.95 -3.57 29.66
CA PHE A 335 16.80 -3.05 30.72
C PHE A 335 17.12 -1.57 30.54
N ARG A 336 17.45 -1.15 29.31
CA ARG A 336 17.74 0.24 28.99
C ARG A 336 16.56 1.17 29.27
N SER A 337 15.34 0.73 29.00
CA SER A 337 14.13 1.51 29.29
C SER A 337 13.90 1.76 30.78
N LEU A 338 14.49 0.90 31.63
CA LEU A 338 14.42 0.99 33.09
C LEU A 338 15.62 1.71 33.71
N GLY A 339 16.48 2.33 32.90
CA GLY A 339 17.73 2.96 33.37
C GLY A 339 18.82 1.96 33.75
N MET A 340 18.66 0.69 33.36
CA MET A 340 19.68 -0.36 33.51
C MET A 340 20.48 -0.50 32.22
N ASN A 341 21.60 -1.22 32.25
CA ASN A 341 22.35 -1.52 31.04
C ASN A 341 22.75 -2.99 31.01
N LEU A 342 22.29 -3.73 30.00
CA LEU A 342 22.67 -5.12 29.79
C LEU A 342 23.69 -5.22 28.65
N THR A 343 24.82 -5.85 28.94
CA THR A 343 25.86 -6.14 27.96
C THR A 343 26.15 -7.63 27.95
N LYS A 344 27.13 -8.07 27.16
CA LYS A 344 27.54 -9.48 27.09
C LYS A 344 28.05 -10.01 28.44
N ASP A 345 28.69 -9.17 29.23
CA ASP A 345 29.46 -9.55 30.42
C ASP A 345 29.11 -8.76 31.69
N SER A 346 28.21 -7.78 31.59
CA SER A 346 27.78 -7.00 32.76
C SER A 346 26.31 -6.56 32.71
N LEU A 347 25.75 -6.36 33.91
CA LEU A 347 24.45 -5.74 34.16
C LEU A 347 24.65 -4.54 35.08
N THR A 348 24.31 -3.35 34.60
CA THR A 348 24.22 -2.13 35.42
C THR A 348 22.79 -1.98 35.92
N LEU A 349 22.61 -1.83 37.23
CA LEU A 349 21.32 -1.59 37.87
C LEU A 349 20.93 -0.11 37.81
N ALA A 350 19.65 0.18 38.10
CA ALA A 350 19.11 1.54 38.04
C ALA A 350 19.73 2.50 39.08
N ASP A 351 20.33 1.96 40.15
CA ASP A 351 21.11 2.70 41.14
C ASP A 351 22.57 2.94 40.74
N GLY A 352 22.98 2.47 39.55
CA GLY A 352 24.32 2.61 39.00
C GLY A 352 25.29 1.49 39.40
N ILE A 353 24.87 0.51 40.20
CA ILE A 353 25.72 -0.63 40.56
C ILE A 353 26.00 -1.47 39.32
N ILE A 354 27.28 -1.68 39.00
CA ILE A 354 27.72 -2.51 37.87
C ILE A 354 28.10 -3.90 38.37
N LEU A 355 27.37 -4.90 37.90
CA LEU A 355 27.62 -6.31 38.18
C LEU A 355 28.34 -6.94 36.99
N LYS A 356 29.63 -7.24 37.15
CA LYS A 356 30.46 -7.89 36.13
C LYS A 356 30.58 -9.39 36.38
N ASN A 357 30.81 -10.14 35.30
CA ASN A 357 31.17 -11.55 35.32
C ASN A 357 32.63 -11.75 35.76
N GLU A 358 32.96 -11.32 36.98
CA GLU A 358 34.31 -11.32 37.56
C GLU A 358 34.25 -11.68 39.05
N ASN A 359 35.39 -12.10 39.64
CA ASN A 359 35.53 -12.34 41.09
C ASN A 359 34.52 -13.34 41.69
N GLY A 360 34.14 -14.38 40.93
CA GLY A 360 33.18 -15.41 41.36
C GLY A 360 31.72 -15.07 41.07
N ASN A 361 31.42 -13.85 40.62
CA ASN A 361 30.11 -13.51 40.10
C ASN A 361 29.96 -14.02 38.67
N THR A 362 28.78 -14.53 38.34
CA THR A 362 28.49 -15.02 36.99
C THR A 362 27.18 -14.44 36.47
N LEU A 363 27.22 -13.81 35.30
CA LEU A 363 26.01 -13.44 34.57
C LEU A 363 25.55 -14.66 33.75
N LYS A 364 24.30 -15.08 33.93
CA LYS A 364 23.74 -16.28 33.30
C LYS A 364 22.35 -15.97 32.74
N PHE A 365 22.07 -16.47 31.55
CA PHE A 365 20.77 -16.34 30.88
C PHE A 365 20.25 -17.70 30.49
N TYR A 366 18.95 -17.91 30.71
CA TYR A 366 18.28 -19.17 30.43
C TYR A 366 16.98 -18.91 29.70
N VAL A 367 16.75 -19.66 28.63
CA VAL A 367 15.50 -19.68 27.88
C VAL A 367 14.98 -21.11 27.92
N ASN A 368 13.81 -21.32 28.51
CA ASN A 368 13.20 -22.64 28.68
C ASN A 368 14.18 -23.69 29.28
N GLY A 369 14.97 -23.26 30.27
CA GLY A 369 15.96 -24.09 30.96
C GLY A 369 17.30 -24.26 30.22
N LYS A 370 17.43 -23.80 28.98
CA LYS A 370 18.68 -23.86 28.21
C LYS A 370 19.49 -22.58 28.43
N LYS A 371 20.76 -22.73 28.81
CA LYS A 371 21.69 -21.60 28.94
C LYS A 371 22.00 -20.99 27.57
N ILE A 372 21.98 -19.67 27.49
CA ILE A 372 22.37 -18.87 26.32
C ILE A 372 23.62 -18.06 26.67
N ASP A 373 24.63 -18.07 25.79
CA ASP A 373 25.94 -17.47 26.06
C ASP A 373 26.09 -16.01 25.56
N ASP A 374 25.28 -15.57 24.60
CA ASP A 374 25.27 -14.18 24.14
C ASP A 374 24.00 -13.46 24.60
N LEU A 375 24.15 -12.65 25.65
CA LEU A 375 23.08 -11.86 26.24
C LEU A 375 22.89 -10.51 25.55
N GLY A 376 23.96 -9.93 25.02
CA GLY A 376 23.98 -8.54 24.54
C GLY A 376 23.21 -8.35 23.23
N THR A 377 23.02 -9.43 22.48
CA THR A 377 22.37 -9.42 21.16
C THR A 377 21.15 -10.35 21.10
N TYR A 378 20.73 -10.92 22.24
CA TYR A 378 19.61 -11.85 22.27
C TYR A 378 18.29 -11.14 21.91
N VAL A 379 17.53 -11.76 21.02
CA VAL A 379 16.25 -11.31 20.45
C VAL A 379 15.18 -12.33 20.76
#